data_AF-A0A7X1U1N2-F1
#
_entry.id   AF-A0A7X1U1N2-F1
#
_cell.length_a   1.000
_cell.length_b   1.000
_cell.length_c   1.000
_cell.angle_alpha   90.00
_cell.angle_beta   90.00
_cell.angle_gamma   90.00
#
_symmetry.space_group_name_H-M   'P 1'
#
loop_
_entity.id
_entity.type
_entity.pdbx_description
1 polymer ?
#
loop_
_entity_poly.entity_id
_entity_poly.type
_entity_poly.pdbx_seq_one_letter_code
_entity_poly.pdbx_strand_id
1 'polypeptide(L)'
;MRDDAANELDDVARMDDLSLRTLIALVARLSATETYDHYLSREIELDMALFFAEENLKSMRGPRTPQDAVAELRVIREHVQNAHDFVGASNVHGAIEELNKVIEMKMGL
;
A
#
# COMPACT_ATOMS: atom_id res chain seq x y z
N MET A 1 -7.80 -36.71 7.64
CA MET A 1 -8.26 -35.64 6.74
C MET A 1 -8.15 -34.38 7.57
N ARG A 2 -7.06 -33.61 7.38
CA ARG A 2 -6.73 -32.48 8.25
C ARG A 2 -7.52 -31.24 7.80
N ASP A 3 -8.05 -30.52 8.78
CA ASP A 3 -8.61 -29.18 8.67
C ASP A 3 -7.51 -28.17 8.31
N ASP A 4 -7.02 -28.21 7.07
CA ASP A 4 -6.04 -27.23 6.55
C ASP A 4 -6.72 -26.02 5.88
N ALA A 5 -8.04 -25.87 6.04
CA ALA A 5 -8.80 -24.66 5.68
C ALA A 5 -8.77 -23.59 6.79
N ALA A 6 -7.97 -23.81 7.85
CA ALA A 6 -7.73 -22.82 8.89
C ALA A 6 -6.74 -21.77 8.37
N ASN A 7 -7.35 -20.78 7.72
CA ASN A 7 -6.92 -19.39 7.58
C ASN A 7 -5.98 -19.03 6.42
N GLU A 8 -6.49 -19.20 5.19
CA GLU A 8 -5.87 -18.70 3.95
C GLU A 8 -5.71 -17.16 3.92
N LEU A 9 -6.34 -16.43 4.84
CA LEU A 9 -6.18 -14.99 5.07
C LEU A 9 -5.17 -14.65 6.20
N ASP A 10 -4.49 -15.63 6.81
CA ASP A 10 -3.46 -15.38 7.85
C ASP A 10 -2.25 -14.60 7.32
N ASP A 11 -2.01 -14.59 6.00
CA ASP A 11 -0.89 -13.85 5.40
C ASP A 11 -1.16 -12.35 5.22
N VAL A 12 -2.38 -11.88 5.52
CA VAL A 12 -2.69 -10.44 5.49
C VAL A 12 -2.03 -9.77 6.70
N ALA A 13 -0.95 -9.03 6.45
CA ALA A 13 -0.32 -8.24 7.49
C ALA A 13 -1.22 -7.06 7.85
N ARG A 14 -1.51 -6.91 9.16
CA ARG A 14 -2.22 -5.74 9.67
C ARG A 14 -1.43 -4.47 9.32
N MET A 15 -2.14 -3.50 8.76
CA MET A 15 -1.61 -2.18 8.45
C MET A 15 -2.26 -1.16 9.38
N ASP A 16 -1.44 -0.41 10.13
CA ASP A 16 -1.93 0.62 11.04
C ASP A 16 -1.61 2.04 10.55
N ASP A 17 -0.73 2.19 9.55
CA ASP A 17 -0.32 3.48 8.97
C ASP A 17 0.36 3.35 7.59
N LEU A 18 0.80 4.49 7.02
CA LEU A 18 1.72 4.58 5.88
C LEU A 18 3.12 5.03 6.30
N SER A 19 3.65 4.48 7.39
CA SER A 19 5.05 4.71 7.77
C SER A 19 6.01 4.04 6.79
N LEU A 20 7.26 4.53 6.73
CA LEU A 20 8.31 3.92 5.89
C LEU A 20 8.49 2.44 6.18
N ARG A 21 8.46 2.05 7.46
CA ARG A 21 8.57 0.65 7.88
C ARG A 21 7.46 -0.21 7.28
N THR A 22 6.22 0.27 7.35
CA THR A 22 5.06 -0.43 6.82
C THR A 22 5.14 -0.60 5.30
N LEU A 23 5.51 0.48 4.59
CA LEU A 23 5.67 0.46 3.12
C LEU A 23 6.81 -0.47 2.67
N ILE A 24 7.96 -0.42 3.33
CA ILE A 24 9.10 -1.32 3.02
C ILE A 24 8.71 -2.79 3.26
N ALA A 25 7.98 -3.06 4.35
CA ALA A 25 7.51 -4.41 4.63
C ALA A 25 6.49 -4.90 3.57
N LEU A 26 5.61 -4.01 3.09
CA LEU A 26 4.68 -4.32 2.00
C LEU A 26 5.42 -4.61 0.68
N VAL A 27 6.44 -3.81 0.34
CA VAL A 27 7.29 -4.07 -0.84
C VAL A 27 8.00 -5.43 -0.74
N ALA A 28 8.51 -5.79 0.44
CA ALA A 28 9.14 -7.09 0.66
C ALA A 28 8.14 -8.26 0.45
N ARG A 29 6.90 -8.13 0.93
CA ARG A 29 5.85 -9.14 0.71
C ARG A 29 5.37 -9.20 -0.74
N LEU A 30 5.25 -8.06 -1.41
CA LEU A 30 4.97 -8.02 -2.85
C LEU A 30 6.06 -8.78 -3.61
N SER A 31 7.32 -8.58 -3.28
CA SER A 31 8.45 -9.27 -3.91
C SER A 31 8.43 -10.79 -3.71
N ALA A 32 7.77 -11.28 -2.65
CA ALA A 32 7.60 -12.69 -2.32
C ALA A 32 6.25 -13.27 -2.82
N THR A 33 5.51 -12.53 -3.65
CA THR A 33 4.20 -12.96 -4.16
C THR A 33 4.39 -13.94 -5.31
N GLU A 34 3.94 -15.19 -5.12
CA GLU A 34 4.14 -16.29 -6.06
C GLU A 34 2.84 -17.05 -6.38
N THR A 35 1.85 -16.99 -5.48
CA THR A 35 0.60 -17.75 -5.57
C THR A 35 -0.59 -16.80 -5.68
N TYR A 36 -1.72 -17.31 -6.17
CA TYR A 36 -2.97 -16.56 -6.23
C TYR A 36 -3.40 -16.02 -4.85
N ASP A 37 -3.25 -16.81 -3.79
CA ASP A 37 -3.62 -16.38 -2.44
C ASP A 37 -2.69 -15.27 -1.91
N HIS A 38 -1.41 -15.29 -2.29
CA HIS A 38 -0.53 -14.16 -2.02
C HIS A 38 -1.04 -12.90 -2.74
N TYR A 39 -1.43 -12.99 -4.02
CA TYR A 39 -1.99 -11.86 -4.76
C TYR A 39 -3.21 -11.27 -4.04
N LEU A 40 -4.17 -12.12 -3.64
CA LEU A 40 -5.35 -11.69 -2.90
C LEU A 40 -4.97 -11.01 -1.57
N SER A 41 -4.02 -11.57 -0.83
CA SER A 41 -3.53 -10.98 0.42
C SER A 41 -2.87 -9.62 0.18
N ARG A 42 -2.13 -9.46 -0.91
CA ARG A 42 -1.50 -8.17 -1.28
C ARG A 42 -2.52 -7.13 -1.74
N GLU A 43 -3.58 -7.54 -2.43
CA GLU A 43 -4.70 -6.63 -2.76
C GLU A 43 -5.33 -6.06 -1.49
N ILE A 44 -5.65 -6.91 -0.51
CA ILE A 44 -6.23 -6.47 0.77
C ILE A 44 -5.29 -5.51 1.51
N GLU A 45 -3.99 -5.78 1.51
CA GLU A 45 -3.00 -4.89 2.11
C GLU A 45 -2.92 -3.53 1.39
N LEU A 46 -3.02 -3.52 0.06
CA LEU A 46 -3.02 -2.29 -0.73
C LEU A 46 -4.32 -1.51 -0.60
N ASP A 47 -5.46 -2.17 -0.42
CA ASP A 47 -6.72 -1.53 -0.05
C ASP A 47 -6.59 -0.81 1.30
N MET A 48 -5.97 -1.45 2.30
CA MET A 48 -5.69 -0.79 3.58
C MET A 48 -4.75 0.40 3.41
N ALA A 49 -3.69 0.26 2.60
CA ALA A 49 -2.77 1.35 2.32
C ALA A 49 -3.49 2.54 1.67
N LEU A 50 -4.37 2.26 0.71
CA LEU A 50 -5.18 3.26 0.01
C LEU A 50 -6.11 3.98 0.98
N PHE A 51 -6.80 3.24 1.86
CA PHE A 51 -7.62 3.81 2.92
C PHE A 51 -6.83 4.81 3.77
N PHE A 52 -5.63 4.46 4.24
CA PHE A 52 -4.80 5.38 5.03
C PHE A 52 -4.32 6.58 4.22
N ALA A 53 -4.02 6.42 2.92
CA ALA A 53 -3.66 7.55 2.06
C ALA A 53 -4.81 8.55 1.95
N GLU A 54 -6.04 8.06 1.81
CA GLU A 54 -7.24 8.88 1.76
C GLU A 54 -7.56 9.56 3.09
N GLU A 55 -7.43 8.84 4.22
CA GLU A 55 -7.63 9.42 5.55
C GLU A 55 -6.60 10.51 5.86
N ASN A 56 -5.33 10.32 5.49
CA ASN A 56 -4.31 11.37 5.60
C ASN A 56 -4.69 12.61 4.79
N LEU A 57 -5.20 12.44 3.56
CA LEU A 57 -5.63 13.55 2.74
C LEU A 57 -6.87 14.27 3.31
N LYS A 58 -7.81 13.53 3.90
CA LYS A 58 -9.00 14.09 4.56
C LYS A 58 -8.65 14.85 5.84
N SER A 59 -7.73 14.33 6.66
CA SER A 59 -7.34 14.94 7.94
C SER A 59 -6.63 16.27 7.76
N MET A 60 -5.99 16.49 6.61
CA MET A 60 -5.33 17.76 6.28
C MET A 60 -6.29 18.87 5.83
N ARG A 61 -7.62 18.72 5.92
CA ARG A 61 -8.55 19.78 5.49
C ARG A 61 -8.65 20.89 6.54
N GLY A 62 -8.07 22.06 6.24
CA GLY A 62 -8.20 23.26 7.06
C GLY A 62 -7.80 24.54 6.31
N PRO A 63 -8.28 25.72 6.73
CA PRO A 63 -8.00 27.00 6.06
C PRO A 63 -6.52 27.45 6.13
N ARG A 64 -5.67 26.74 6.88
CA ARG A 64 -4.24 27.01 7.04
C ARG A 64 -3.35 25.86 6.57
N THR A 65 -3.90 24.86 5.89
CA THR A 65 -3.11 23.72 5.42
C THR A 65 -2.15 24.15 4.30
N PRO A 66 -0.85 23.85 4.39
CA PRO A 66 0.09 24.09 3.31
C PRO A 66 -0.36 23.36 2.04
N GLN A 67 -0.48 24.08 0.92
CA GLN A 67 -0.92 23.49 -0.35
C GLN A 67 0.07 22.45 -0.86
N ASP A 68 1.37 22.67 -0.63
CA ASP A 68 2.43 21.74 -1.04
C ASP A 68 2.29 20.39 -0.31
N ALA A 69 1.96 20.41 0.98
CA ALA A 69 1.69 19.18 1.74
C ALA A 69 0.46 18.44 1.19
N VAL A 70 -0.59 19.17 0.80
CA VAL A 70 -1.79 18.56 0.20
C VAL A 70 -1.47 17.95 -1.16
N ALA A 71 -0.65 18.62 -1.97
CA ALA A 71 -0.19 18.10 -3.24
C ALA A 71 0.64 16.81 -3.05
N GLU A 72 1.56 16.80 -2.09
CA GLU A 72 2.35 15.61 -1.75
C GLU A 72 1.47 14.42 -1.35
N LEU A 73 0.49 14.63 -0.46
CA LEU A 73 -0.44 13.55 -0.07
C LEU A 73 -1.30 13.04 -1.23
N ARG A 74 -1.65 13.89 -2.20
CA ARG A 74 -2.37 13.45 -3.41
C ARG A 74 -1.50 12.54 -4.26
N VAL A 75 -0.24 12.91 -4.46
CA VAL A 75 0.74 12.10 -5.21
C VAL A 75 0.98 10.77 -4.51
N ILE A 76 1.12 10.76 -3.17
CA ILE A 76 1.20 9.51 -2.40
C ILE A 76 -0.03 8.62 -2.63
N ARG A 77 -1.24 9.19 -2.53
CA ARG A 77 -2.49 8.45 -2.76
C ARG A 77 -2.59 7.89 -4.18
N GLU A 78 -2.12 8.64 -5.17
CA GLU A 78 -2.07 8.20 -6.57
C GLU A 78 -1.14 7.01 -6.76
N HIS A 79 0.09 7.07 -6.24
CA HIS A 79 1.02 5.95 -6.33
C HIS A 79 0.52 4.69 -5.59
N VAL A 80 -0.12 4.85 -4.44
CA VAL A 80 -0.72 3.70 -3.72
C VAL A 80 -1.87 3.08 -4.54
N GLN A 81 -2.71 3.89 -5.17
CA GLN A 81 -3.76 3.40 -6.07
C GLN A 81 -3.16 2.67 -7.27
N ASN A 82 -2.14 3.23 -7.92
CA ASN A 82 -1.48 2.59 -9.06
C ASN A 82 -0.88 1.24 -8.64
N ALA A 83 -0.29 1.16 -7.44
CA ALA A 83 0.22 -0.09 -6.91
C ALA A 83 -0.89 -1.14 -6.73
N HIS A 84 -2.04 -0.74 -6.18
CA HIS A 84 -3.22 -1.58 -6.07
C HIS A 84 -3.67 -2.09 -7.45
N ASP A 85 -3.84 -1.20 -8.42
CA ASP A 85 -4.30 -1.54 -9.76
C ASP A 85 -3.32 -2.47 -10.49
N PHE A 86 -2.01 -2.30 -10.27
CA PHE A 86 -0.99 -3.20 -10.79
C PHE A 86 -1.05 -4.59 -10.18
N VAL A 87 -1.30 -4.74 -8.88
CA VAL A 87 -1.50 -6.06 -8.27
C VAL A 87 -2.74 -6.75 -8.85
N GLY A 88 -3.84 -6.02 -9.03
CA GLY A 88 -5.05 -6.56 -9.68
C GLY A 88 -4.83 -6.98 -11.14
N ALA A 89 -3.86 -6.35 -11.82
CA ALA A 89 -3.40 -6.76 -13.15
C ALA A 89 -2.31 -7.86 -13.12
N SER A 90 -2.04 -8.47 -11.95
CA SER A 90 -0.96 -9.44 -11.72
C SER A 90 0.44 -8.91 -12.09
N ASN A 91 0.65 -7.60 -11.99
CA ASN A 91 1.93 -6.93 -12.24
C ASN A 91 2.58 -6.50 -10.92
N VAL A 92 3.17 -7.46 -10.20
CA VAL A 92 3.89 -7.19 -8.95
C VAL A 92 5.02 -6.17 -9.11
N HIS A 93 5.74 -6.23 -10.24
CA HIS A 93 6.87 -5.33 -10.49
C HIS A 93 6.42 -3.86 -10.55
N GLY A 94 5.36 -3.58 -11.32
CA GLY A 94 4.78 -2.23 -11.38
C GLY A 94 4.28 -1.75 -10.02
N ALA A 95 3.67 -2.65 -9.23
CA ALA A 95 3.22 -2.29 -7.88
C ALA A 95 4.37 -1.91 -6.95
N ILE A 96 5.48 -2.65 -7.01
CA ILE A 96 6.70 -2.34 -6.24
C ILE A 96 7.30 -1.00 -6.68
N GLU A 97 7.38 -0.73 -7.98
CA GLU A 97 7.90 0.55 -8.49
C GLU A 97 7.09 1.74 -7.96
N GLU A 98 5.76 1.64 -7.95
CA GLU A 98 4.89 2.70 -7.44
C GLU A 98 5.06 2.90 -5.92
N LEU A 99 5.15 1.83 -5.14
CA LEU A 99 5.40 1.96 -3.69
C LEU A 99 6.79 2.51 -3.36
N ASN A 100 7.81 2.18 -4.17
CA ASN A 100 9.15 2.75 -3.99
C ASN A 100 9.16 4.27 -4.20
N LYS A 101 8.38 4.80 -5.14
CA LYS A 101 8.21 6.26 -5.31
C LYS A 101 7.65 6.91 -4.04
N VAL A 102 6.67 6.27 -3.39
CA VAL A 102 6.12 6.75 -2.11
C VAL A 102 7.19 6.73 -1.00
N ILE A 103 8.02 5.68 -0.96
CA ILE A 103 9.11 5.55 0.00
C ILE A 103 10.14 6.67 -0.22
N GLU A 104 10.57 6.91 -1.45
CA GLU A 104 11.52 7.97 -1.82
C GLU A 104 11.01 9.35 -1.39
N MET A 105 9.76 9.68 -1.71
CA MET A 105 9.12 10.92 -1.28
C MET A 105 9.14 11.09 0.25
N LYS A 106 8.80 10.03 0.98
CA LYS A 106 8.79 10.04 2.46
C LYS A 106 10.19 10.13 3.08
N MET A 107 11.22 9.71 2.35
CA MET A 107 12.61 9.88 2.76
C MET A 107 13.16 11.28 2.42
N GLY A 108 12.45 12.04 1.58
CA GLY A 108 12.92 13.33 1.06
C GLY A 108 14.02 13.17 0.00
N LEU A 109 13.99 12.07 -0.76
CA LEU A 109 14.92 11.75 -1.84
C LEU A 109 14.39 12.18 -3.21
#